data_AF-A0A7C6DMK6-F1
#
_entry.id   AF-A0A7C6DMK6-F1
#
_cell.length_a   1.000
_cell.length_b   1.000
_cell.length_c   1.000
_cell.angle_alpha   90.00
_cell.angle_beta   90.00
_cell.angle_gamma   90.00
#
_symmetry.space_group_name_H-M   'P 1'
#
loop_
_entity.id
_entity.type
_entity.pdbx_description
1 polymer ?
#
loop_
_entity_poly.entity_id
_entity_poly.type
_entity_poly.pdbx_seq_one_letter_code
_entity_poly.pdbx_strand_id
1 'polypeptide(L)'
;RAALERLRRYLVAAASRQRLRKSRIGMVGHPYQYMADLMVDPFALREKLGPTVVHIEQEWVAQAVEAVEQKASQALVAEARRQWRCEELDEEVFLRSARCALGLERIVTEHRLDGLAHFDQGLLNDPRCGVVPSWGLCRLLAQGIAVTVEADLNCAAGMLILQGLTGDATLGENYGFDFDQGAAYIAHDSMGNPNLAAADPVLWAKSCAAFTEELERADVARCGRDKNA
;
A
#
# COMPACT_ATOMS: atom_id res chain seq x y z
N ARG A 1 35.19 18.10 -5.61
CA ARG A 1 33.77 17.99 -5.19
C ARG A 1 32.87 17.41 -6.29
N ALA A 2 32.82 17.99 -7.50
CA ALA A 2 31.95 17.50 -8.59
C ALA A 2 32.25 16.06 -9.08
N ALA A 3 33.52 15.64 -9.10
CA ALA A 3 33.89 14.27 -9.48
C ALA A 3 33.40 13.23 -8.45
N LEU A 4 33.50 13.54 -7.15
CA LEU A 4 33.00 12.68 -6.07
C LEU A 4 31.47 12.56 -6.10
N GLU A 5 30.77 13.66 -6.34
CA GLU A 5 29.31 13.63 -6.48
C GLU A 5 28.86 12.80 -7.68
N ARG A 6 29.58 12.91 -8.80
CA ARG A 6 29.34 12.07 -9.98
C ARG A 6 29.56 10.59 -9.66
N LEU A 7 30.67 10.25 -9.00
CA LEU A 7 30.97 8.90 -8.56
C LEU A 7 29.88 8.36 -7.63
N ARG A 8 29.43 9.16 -6.65
CA ARG A 8 28.33 8.80 -5.74
C ARG A 8 27.07 8.41 -6.50
N ARG A 9 26.65 9.20 -7.49
CA ARG A 9 25.46 8.89 -8.30
C ARG A 9 25.59 7.56 -9.05
N TYR A 10 26.76 7.27 -9.63
CA TYR A 10 27.00 5.98 -10.29
C TYR A 10 26.97 4.81 -9.32
N LEU A 11 27.56 4.96 -8.14
CA LEU A 11 27.56 3.91 -7.11
C LEU A 11 26.14 3.63 -6.60
N VAL A 12 25.36 4.68 -6.33
CA VAL A 12 23.96 4.55 -5.92
C VAL A 12 23.17 3.84 -7.03
N ALA A 13 23.23 4.31 -8.28
CA ALA A 13 22.50 3.67 -9.39
C ALA A 13 22.90 2.20 -9.60
N ALA A 14 24.18 1.87 -9.51
CA ALA A 14 24.66 0.50 -9.61
C ALA A 14 24.15 -0.38 -8.46
N ALA A 15 24.14 0.14 -7.23
CA ALA A 15 23.60 -0.55 -6.06
C ALA A 15 22.08 -0.76 -6.16
N SER A 16 21.31 0.28 -6.55
CA SER A 16 19.85 0.17 -6.74
C SER A 16 19.51 -0.87 -7.81
N ARG A 17 20.24 -0.88 -8.93
CA ARG A 17 20.08 -1.92 -9.97
C ARG A 17 20.39 -3.32 -9.44
N GLN A 18 21.46 -3.47 -8.67
CA GLN A 18 21.84 -4.77 -8.11
C GLN A 18 20.83 -5.28 -7.07
N ARG A 19 20.27 -4.38 -6.26
CA ARG A 19 19.16 -4.66 -5.34
C ARG A 19 17.94 -5.14 -6.12
N LEU A 20 17.45 -4.36 -7.09
CA LEU A 20 16.27 -4.69 -7.90
C LEU A 20 16.37 -6.08 -8.54
N ARG A 21 17.54 -6.43 -9.09
CA ARG A 21 17.77 -7.75 -9.72
C ARG A 21 17.69 -8.94 -8.75
N LYS A 22 17.86 -8.70 -7.46
CA LYS A 22 17.77 -9.72 -6.41
C LYS A 22 16.43 -9.66 -5.67
N SER A 23 15.66 -8.60 -5.89
CA SER A 23 14.41 -8.37 -5.18
C SER A 23 13.35 -9.42 -5.50
N ARG A 24 12.51 -9.70 -4.50
CA ARG A 24 11.37 -10.60 -4.58
C ARG A 24 10.09 -9.81 -4.38
N ILE A 25 9.20 -9.82 -5.37
CA ILE A 25 7.91 -9.14 -5.30
C ILE A 25 6.84 -10.21 -5.12
N GLY A 26 6.15 -10.21 -3.98
CA GLY A 26 4.98 -11.06 -3.77
C GLY A 26 3.80 -10.53 -4.57
N MET A 27 3.09 -11.41 -5.26
CA MET A 27 1.85 -11.08 -5.97
C MET A 27 0.71 -11.84 -5.31
N VAL A 28 -0.19 -11.12 -4.64
CA VAL A 28 -1.37 -11.70 -3.99
C VAL A 28 -2.59 -11.47 -4.88
N GLY A 29 -3.16 -12.55 -5.41
CA GLY A 29 -4.27 -12.47 -6.34
C GLY A 29 -3.83 -12.15 -7.78
N HIS A 30 -4.55 -11.25 -8.44
CA HIS A 30 -4.35 -10.89 -9.84
C HIS A 30 -4.69 -9.41 -10.09
N PRO A 31 -4.26 -8.82 -11.21
CA PRO A 31 -4.69 -7.47 -11.58
C PRO A 31 -6.20 -7.40 -11.82
N TYR A 32 -6.78 -6.21 -11.66
CA TYR A 32 -8.19 -6.01 -11.99
C TYR A 32 -8.46 -6.33 -13.46
N GLN A 33 -9.65 -6.89 -13.70
CA GLN A 33 -10.09 -7.17 -15.06
C GLN A 33 -10.14 -5.86 -15.85
N TYR A 34 -9.68 -5.91 -17.09
CA TYR A 34 -9.61 -4.78 -18.02
C TYR A 34 -8.58 -3.68 -17.72
N MET A 35 -7.83 -3.75 -16.62
CA MET A 35 -6.66 -2.89 -16.39
C MET A 35 -5.42 -3.44 -17.11
N ALA A 36 -5.43 -3.35 -18.44
CA ALA A 36 -4.43 -3.97 -19.31
C ALA A 36 -3.00 -3.46 -19.07
N ASP A 37 -2.85 -2.24 -18.55
CA ASP A 37 -1.59 -1.62 -18.15
C ASP A 37 -0.94 -2.32 -16.94
N LEU A 38 -1.73 -2.99 -16.11
CA LEU A 38 -1.27 -3.77 -14.96
C LEU A 38 -1.03 -5.25 -15.28
N MET A 39 -1.50 -5.72 -16.43
CA MET A 39 -1.38 -7.13 -16.88
C MET A 39 0.02 -7.42 -17.42
N VAL A 40 0.99 -7.50 -16.51
CA VAL A 40 2.41 -7.70 -16.82
C VAL A 40 2.76 -9.19 -16.77
N ASP A 41 3.52 -9.66 -17.77
CA ASP A 41 4.16 -10.98 -17.71
C ASP A 41 5.32 -10.98 -16.70
N PRO A 42 5.25 -11.78 -15.61
CA PRO A 42 6.31 -11.90 -14.62
C PRO A 42 7.66 -12.34 -15.20
N PHE A 43 7.65 -13.16 -16.25
CA PHE A 43 8.88 -13.62 -16.89
C PHE A 43 9.58 -12.47 -17.62
N ALA A 44 8.85 -11.71 -18.45
CA ALA A 44 9.35 -10.51 -19.10
C ALA A 44 9.86 -9.47 -18.08
N LEU A 45 9.13 -9.23 -16.98
CA LEU A 45 9.57 -8.33 -15.91
C LEU A 45 10.93 -8.74 -15.34
N ARG A 46 11.10 -10.04 -15.05
CA ARG A 46 12.36 -10.60 -14.56
C ARG A 46 13.49 -10.48 -15.60
N GLU A 47 13.21 -10.74 -16.87
CA GLU A 47 14.21 -10.65 -17.93
C GLU A 47 14.70 -9.21 -18.11
N LYS A 48 13.77 -8.24 -18.15
CA LYS A 48 14.08 -6.83 -18.45
C LYS A 48 14.58 -6.05 -17.24
N LEU A 49 13.95 -6.20 -16.07
CA LEU A 49 14.28 -5.42 -14.87
C LEU A 49 15.02 -6.24 -13.80
N GLY A 50 14.69 -7.53 -13.67
CA GLY A 50 15.39 -8.46 -12.77
C GLY A 50 14.61 -9.03 -11.57
N PRO A 51 13.58 -8.41 -10.98
CA PRO A 51 12.96 -8.94 -9.77
C PRO A 51 12.32 -10.31 -10.04
N THR A 52 12.25 -11.15 -9.01
CA THR A 52 11.50 -12.41 -9.06
C THR A 52 10.09 -12.16 -8.55
N VAL A 53 9.07 -12.48 -9.33
CA VAL A 53 7.69 -12.51 -8.83
C VAL A 53 7.45 -13.82 -8.08
N VAL A 54 6.87 -13.72 -6.89
CA VAL A 54 6.49 -14.84 -6.04
C VAL A 54 4.98 -14.81 -5.93
N HIS A 55 4.30 -15.80 -6.50
CA HIS A 55 2.85 -15.90 -6.36
C HIS A 55 2.52 -16.30 -4.91
N ILE A 56 1.67 -15.51 -4.27
CA ILE A 56 1.20 -15.72 -2.91
C ILE A 56 -0.29 -15.99 -2.97
N GLU A 57 -0.69 -17.17 -2.53
CA GLU A 57 -2.10 -17.53 -2.46
C GLU A 57 -2.82 -16.67 -1.42
N GLN A 58 -3.99 -16.15 -1.78
CA GLN A 58 -4.83 -15.37 -0.86
C GLN A 58 -5.16 -16.16 0.41
N GLU A 59 -5.33 -17.47 0.28
CA GLU A 59 -5.55 -18.41 1.39
C GLU A 59 -4.40 -18.37 2.41
N TRP A 60 -3.15 -18.28 1.98
CA TRP A 60 -2.01 -18.22 2.90
C TRP A 60 -2.02 -16.94 3.72
N VAL A 61 -2.41 -15.83 3.10
CA VAL A 61 -2.58 -14.57 3.81
C VAL A 61 -3.71 -14.69 4.84
N ALA A 62 -4.86 -15.24 4.45
CA ALA A 62 -5.99 -15.41 5.37
C ALA A 62 -5.66 -16.34 6.55
N GLN A 63 -4.91 -17.43 6.32
CA GLN A 63 -4.40 -18.31 7.39
C GLN A 63 -3.41 -17.57 8.30
N ALA A 64 -2.52 -16.75 7.74
CA ALA A 64 -1.57 -15.96 8.52
C ALA A 64 -2.31 -14.94 9.41
N VAL A 65 -3.39 -14.32 8.92
CA VAL A 65 -4.25 -13.40 9.68
C VAL A 65 -5.01 -14.13 10.79
N GLU A 66 -5.60 -15.29 10.50
CA GLU A 66 -6.32 -16.10 11.49
C GLU A 66 -5.39 -16.58 12.62
N ALA A 67 -4.14 -16.92 12.29
CA ALA A 67 -3.13 -17.36 13.24
C ALA A 67 -2.58 -16.24 14.14
N VAL A 68 -2.95 -14.97 13.92
CA VAL A 68 -2.51 -13.86 14.78
C VAL A 68 -3.18 -13.98 16.15
N GLU A 69 -2.35 -14.07 17.20
CA GLU A 69 -2.84 -14.06 18.57
C GLU A 69 -3.56 -12.74 18.90
N GLN A 70 -4.69 -12.86 19.61
CA GLN A 70 -5.48 -11.70 20.05
C GLN A 70 -4.61 -10.67 20.80
N LYS A 71 -3.71 -11.14 21.67
CA LYS A 71 -2.79 -10.28 22.43
C LYS A 71 -1.88 -9.45 21.55
N ALA A 72 -1.38 -10.02 20.44
CA ALA A 72 -0.52 -9.31 19.49
C ALA A 72 -1.28 -8.18 18.78
N SER A 73 -2.51 -8.46 18.31
CA SER A 73 -3.36 -7.44 17.68
C SER A 73 -3.73 -6.30 18.64
N GLN A 74 -4.05 -6.61 19.90
CA GLN A 74 -4.31 -5.61 20.95
C GLN A 74 -3.09 -4.76 21.26
N ALA A 75 -1.90 -5.37 21.32
CA ALA A 75 -0.66 -4.64 21.54
C ALA A 75 -0.37 -3.65 20.40
N LEU A 76 -0.60 -4.06 19.16
CA LEU A 76 -0.42 -3.21 17.97
C LEU A 76 -1.44 -2.05 17.96
N VAL A 77 -2.70 -2.30 18.30
CA VAL A 77 -3.72 -1.23 18.47
C VAL A 77 -3.29 -0.24 19.56
N ALA A 78 -2.81 -0.72 20.71
CA ALA A 78 -2.35 0.13 21.79
C ALA A 78 -1.11 0.94 21.39
N GLU A 79 -0.21 0.39 20.57
CA GLU A 79 0.91 1.10 19.99
C GLU A 79 0.45 2.24 19.08
N ALA A 80 -0.47 1.97 18.16
CA ALA A 80 -1.02 2.96 17.25
C ALA A 80 -1.63 4.14 18.00
N ARG A 81 -2.44 3.88 19.04
CA ARG A 81 -3.05 4.90 19.90
C ARG A 81 -2.04 5.78 20.64
N ARG A 82 -0.83 5.30 20.89
CA ARG A 82 0.24 6.11 21.52
C ARG A 82 0.97 6.98 20.51
N GLN A 83 1.07 6.53 19.26
CA GLN A 83 1.85 7.18 18.22
C GLN A 83 1.02 8.14 17.35
N TRP A 84 -0.27 7.88 17.18
CA TRP A 84 -1.13 8.57 16.21
C TRP A 84 -2.40 9.07 16.89
N ARG A 85 -2.99 10.12 16.31
CA ARG A 85 -4.38 10.49 16.63
C ARG A 85 -5.30 9.45 16.00
N CYS A 86 -6.00 8.71 16.85
CA CYS A 86 -6.97 7.69 16.46
C CYS A 86 -8.36 8.19 16.85
N GLU A 87 -9.07 8.80 15.91
CA GLU A 87 -10.40 9.36 16.12
C GLU A 87 -11.46 8.43 15.49
N GLU A 88 -12.57 8.20 16.20
CA GLU A 88 -13.77 7.51 15.69
C GLU A 88 -13.54 6.10 15.09
N LEU A 89 -12.60 5.32 15.65
CA LEU A 89 -12.34 3.95 15.19
C LEU A 89 -13.28 2.95 15.87
N ASP A 90 -14.05 2.20 15.08
CA ASP A 90 -14.70 0.98 15.57
C ASP A 90 -13.64 -0.02 16.07
N GLU A 91 -13.76 -0.46 17.32
CA GLU A 91 -12.75 -1.30 17.98
C GLU A 91 -12.60 -2.66 17.29
N GLU A 92 -13.70 -3.24 16.78
CA GLU A 92 -13.67 -4.53 16.10
C GLU A 92 -12.95 -4.40 14.76
N VAL A 93 -13.27 -3.38 13.98
CA VAL A 93 -12.58 -3.07 12.72
C VAL A 93 -11.10 -2.80 12.98
N PHE A 94 -10.76 -2.05 14.02
CA PHE A 94 -9.37 -1.71 14.30
C PHE A 94 -8.53 -2.93 14.70
N LEU A 95 -9.06 -3.81 15.55
CA LEU A 95 -8.43 -5.08 15.89
C LEU A 95 -8.29 -6.00 14.67
N ARG A 96 -9.30 -6.03 13.81
CA ARG A 96 -9.27 -6.81 12.56
C ARG A 96 -8.19 -6.30 11.61
N SER A 97 -8.12 -4.98 11.39
CA SER A 97 -7.03 -4.35 10.62
C SER A 97 -5.65 -4.62 11.22
N ALA A 98 -5.52 -4.64 12.55
CA ALA A 98 -4.27 -5.00 13.23
C ALA A 98 -3.85 -6.45 12.94
N ARG A 99 -4.80 -7.40 12.93
CA ARG A 99 -4.52 -8.78 12.56
C ARG A 99 -4.12 -8.90 11.10
N CYS A 100 -4.82 -8.20 10.19
CA CYS A 100 -4.42 -8.14 8.78
C CYS A 100 -3.00 -7.61 8.59
N ALA A 101 -2.63 -6.54 9.31
CA ALA A 101 -1.28 -6.00 9.28
C ALA A 101 -0.22 -7.03 9.72
N LEU A 102 -0.42 -7.67 10.87
CA LEU A 102 0.52 -8.68 11.40
C LEU A 102 0.60 -9.92 10.51
N GLY A 103 -0.52 -10.37 9.93
CA GLY A 103 -0.55 -11.48 8.98
C GLY A 103 0.23 -11.18 7.70
N LEU A 104 0.07 -9.97 7.14
CA LEU A 104 0.83 -9.52 5.98
C LEU A 104 2.33 -9.38 6.27
N GLU A 105 2.71 -8.81 7.42
CA GLU A 105 4.11 -8.73 7.87
C GLU A 105 4.74 -10.13 7.98
N ARG A 106 3.97 -11.10 8.47
CA ARG A 106 4.39 -12.51 8.52
C ARG A 106 4.62 -13.08 7.12
N ILE A 107 3.70 -12.88 6.18
CA ILE A 107 3.84 -13.35 4.79
C ILE A 107 5.09 -12.74 4.12
N VAL A 108 5.28 -11.42 4.26
CA VAL A 108 6.48 -10.73 3.74
C VAL A 108 7.76 -11.34 4.31
N THR A 109 7.79 -11.63 5.61
CA THR A 109 8.95 -12.21 6.28
C THR A 109 9.21 -13.65 5.85
N GLU A 110 8.19 -14.52 5.88
CA GLU A 110 8.28 -15.94 5.55
C GLU A 110 8.75 -16.16 4.11
N HIS A 111 8.22 -15.37 3.17
CA HIS A 111 8.57 -15.47 1.75
C HIS A 111 9.77 -14.60 1.34
N ARG A 112 10.36 -13.85 2.29
CA ARG A 112 11.50 -12.94 2.11
C ARG A 112 11.25 -11.95 0.97
N LEU A 113 10.15 -11.22 1.07
CA LEU A 113 9.72 -10.28 0.04
C LEU A 113 10.37 -8.91 0.27
N ASP A 114 10.76 -8.26 -0.81
CA ASP A 114 11.19 -6.85 -0.85
C ASP A 114 10.04 -5.94 -1.32
N GLY A 115 9.01 -6.51 -1.93
CA GLY A 115 7.79 -5.83 -2.32
C GLY A 115 6.57 -6.74 -2.31
N LEU A 116 5.39 -6.14 -2.26
CA LEU A 116 4.09 -6.82 -2.26
C LEU A 116 3.13 -6.06 -3.18
N ALA A 117 2.70 -6.72 -4.25
CA ALA A 117 1.64 -6.26 -5.15
C ALA A 117 0.35 -7.00 -4.78
N HIS A 118 -0.62 -6.28 -4.24
CA HIS A 118 -1.77 -6.86 -3.57
C HIS A 118 -3.08 -6.57 -4.31
N PHE A 119 -3.95 -7.58 -4.45
CA PHE A 119 -5.33 -7.41 -4.88
C PHE A 119 -6.28 -7.27 -3.68
N ASP A 120 -6.66 -6.04 -3.36
CA ASP A 120 -7.40 -5.63 -2.15
C ASP A 120 -8.71 -6.38 -1.92
N GLN A 121 -9.52 -6.53 -2.97
CA GLN A 121 -10.84 -7.19 -2.88
C GLN A 121 -10.74 -8.66 -2.49
N GLY A 122 -9.58 -9.30 -2.71
CA GLY A 122 -9.37 -10.70 -2.36
C GLY A 122 -9.54 -10.97 -0.86
N LEU A 123 -8.95 -10.12 -0.02
CA LEU A 123 -9.00 -10.28 1.44
C LEU A 123 -10.25 -9.64 2.05
N LEU A 124 -10.81 -8.60 1.41
CA LEU A 124 -12.05 -8.00 1.87
C LEU A 124 -13.20 -9.02 1.93
N ASN A 125 -13.26 -9.94 0.96
CA ASN A 125 -14.32 -10.95 0.86
C ASN A 125 -14.09 -12.17 1.77
N ASP A 126 -12.88 -12.37 2.31
CA ASP A 126 -12.59 -13.50 3.19
C ASP A 126 -13.02 -13.18 4.64
N PRO A 127 -13.88 -13.99 5.28
CA PRO A 127 -14.40 -13.69 6.61
C PRO A 127 -13.32 -13.67 7.72
N ARG A 128 -12.15 -14.28 7.50
CA ARG A 128 -11.01 -14.22 8.44
C ARG A 128 -10.31 -12.86 8.39
N CYS A 129 -10.38 -12.18 7.25
CA CYS A 129 -9.79 -10.86 7.02
C CYS A 129 -10.85 -9.76 7.12
N GLY A 130 -11.87 -9.77 6.26
CA GLY A 130 -13.09 -8.97 6.39
C GLY A 130 -12.92 -7.46 6.40
N VAL A 131 -11.77 -6.96 5.96
CA VAL A 131 -11.41 -5.55 5.78
C VAL A 131 -10.38 -5.42 4.66
N VAL A 132 -10.34 -4.26 4.00
CA VAL A 132 -9.21 -3.90 3.14
C VAL A 132 -7.98 -3.67 4.03
N PRO A 133 -6.83 -4.30 3.77
CA PRO A 133 -5.71 -4.30 4.72
C PRO A 133 -4.83 -3.04 4.64
N SER A 134 -5.40 -1.87 4.33
CA SER A 134 -4.66 -0.64 4.02
C SER A 134 -3.67 -0.23 5.10
N TRP A 135 -4.04 -0.37 6.37
CA TRP A 135 -3.11 -0.07 7.48
C TRP A 135 -1.89 -0.99 7.48
N GLY A 136 -2.09 -2.29 7.22
CA GLY A 136 -0.99 -3.25 7.06
C GLY A 136 -0.06 -2.88 5.90
N LEU A 137 -0.64 -2.47 4.77
CA LEU A 137 0.13 -2.02 3.60
C LEU A 137 0.95 -0.76 3.90
N CYS A 138 0.38 0.22 4.61
CA CYS A 138 1.10 1.42 5.06
C CYS A 138 2.27 1.09 6.01
N ARG A 139 2.08 0.11 6.90
CA ARG A 139 3.14 -0.35 7.80
C ARG A 139 4.28 -1.02 7.04
N LEU A 140 3.96 -1.86 6.06
CA LEU A 140 4.96 -2.47 5.18
C LEU A 140 5.76 -1.40 4.41
N LEU A 141 5.08 -0.35 3.90
CA LEU A 141 5.75 0.80 3.28
C LEU A 141 6.73 1.47 4.25
N ALA A 142 6.31 1.73 5.50
CA ALA A 142 7.17 2.32 6.52
C ALA A 142 8.39 1.44 6.86
N GLN A 143 8.28 0.12 6.69
CA GLN A 143 9.35 -0.86 6.85
C GLN A 143 10.27 -0.98 5.62
N GLY A 144 10.03 -0.18 4.59
CA GLY A 144 10.83 -0.17 3.36
C GLY A 144 10.47 -1.26 2.35
N ILE A 145 9.32 -1.94 2.53
CA ILE A 145 8.76 -2.86 1.55
C ILE A 145 8.05 -2.05 0.48
N ALA A 146 8.32 -2.33 -0.79
CA ALA A 146 7.60 -1.69 -1.90
C ALA A 146 6.20 -2.29 -2.02
N VAL A 147 5.16 -1.54 -1.67
CA VAL A 147 3.78 -2.03 -1.68
C VAL A 147 2.96 -1.33 -2.76
N THR A 148 2.26 -2.13 -3.56
CA THR A 148 1.29 -1.67 -4.55
C THR A 148 -0.03 -2.40 -4.37
N VAL A 149 -1.08 -1.79 -4.89
CA VAL A 149 -2.43 -2.38 -4.99
C VAL A 149 -2.66 -2.87 -6.41
N GLU A 150 -3.83 -3.47 -6.64
CA GLU A 150 -4.28 -3.93 -7.96
C GLU A 150 -3.31 -4.94 -8.61
N ALA A 151 -2.49 -5.59 -7.77
CA ALA A 151 -1.37 -6.42 -8.19
C ALA A 151 -0.41 -5.74 -9.21
N ASP A 152 -0.21 -4.41 -9.12
CA ASP A 152 0.68 -3.68 -10.03
C ASP A 152 2.16 -3.99 -9.77
N LEU A 153 2.72 -4.88 -10.59
CA LEU A 153 4.12 -5.29 -10.54
C LEU A 153 5.08 -4.24 -11.12
N ASN A 154 4.64 -3.42 -12.07
CA ASN A 154 5.47 -2.39 -12.70
C ASN A 154 5.73 -1.26 -11.70
N CYS A 155 4.69 -0.79 -11.03
CA CYS A 155 4.83 0.21 -9.99
C CYS A 155 5.67 -0.33 -8.83
N ALA A 156 5.51 -1.60 -8.42
CA ALA A 156 6.33 -2.20 -7.37
C ALA A 156 7.83 -2.20 -7.74
N ALA A 157 8.16 -2.54 -8.98
CA ALA A 157 9.53 -2.45 -9.48
C ALA A 157 10.04 -0.99 -9.51
N GLY A 158 9.19 -0.04 -9.92
CA GLY A 158 9.49 1.39 -9.88
C GLY A 158 9.76 1.91 -8.47
N MET A 159 8.95 1.51 -7.50
CA MET A 159 9.11 1.84 -6.09
C MET A 159 10.42 1.29 -5.51
N LEU A 160 10.80 0.06 -5.84
CA LEU A 160 12.10 -0.51 -5.44
C LEU A 160 13.28 0.29 -6.00
N ILE A 161 13.16 0.79 -7.23
CA ILE A 161 14.17 1.69 -7.82
C ILE A 161 14.21 2.99 -7.02
N LEU A 162 13.06 3.63 -6.79
CA LEU A 162 12.97 4.90 -6.06
C LEU A 162 13.52 4.77 -4.64
N GLN A 163 13.09 3.77 -3.87
CA GLN A 163 13.64 3.47 -2.54
C GLN A 163 15.17 3.28 -2.58
N GLY A 164 15.69 2.64 -3.63
CA GLY A 164 17.14 2.51 -3.82
C GLY A 164 17.87 3.83 -4.10
N LEU A 165 17.18 4.87 -4.56
CA LEU A 165 17.73 6.19 -4.88
C LEU A 165 17.50 7.21 -3.76
N THR A 166 16.36 7.13 -3.07
CA THR A 166 15.86 8.15 -2.13
C THR A 166 15.62 7.64 -0.71
N GLY A 167 15.68 6.33 -0.48
CA GLY A 167 15.34 5.69 0.81
C GLY A 167 13.88 5.27 0.85
N ASP A 168 12.98 6.25 1.01
CA ASP A 168 11.53 6.02 1.03
C ASP A 168 10.88 6.32 -0.32
N ALA A 169 9.79 5.62 -0.60
CA ALA A 169 8.86 5.87 -1.70
C ALA A 169 7.44 5.51 -1.26
N THR A 170 6.43 5.98 -2.00
CA THR A 170 5.03 5.64 -1.78
C THR A 170 4.31 5.47 -3.12
N LEU A 171 3.24 4.69 -3.10
CA LEU A 171 2.30 4.63 -4.22
C LEU A 171 1.55 5.96 -4.31
N GLY A 172 1.28 6.42 -5.52
CA GLY A 172 0.38 7.53 -5.76
C GLY A 172 -0.28 7.40 -7.11
N GLU A 173 -1.54 7.80 -7.17
CA GLU A 173 -2.35 7.88 -8.38
C GLU A 173 -2.96 9.27 -8.47
N ASN A 174 -3.20 9.75 -9.70
CA ASN A 174 -3.82 11.05 -9.92
C ASN A 174 -5.33 10.96 -9.66
N TYR A 175 -5.80 11.49 -8.53
CA TYR A 175 -7.22 11.46 -8.14
C TYR A 175 -8.01 12.67 -8.65
N GLY A 176 -7.35 13.81 -8.82
CA GLY A 176 -8.03 15.02 -9.24
C GLY A 176 -7.09 16.17 -9.56
N PHE A 177 -7.62 17.16 -10.28
CA PHE A 177 -6.88 18.35 -10.71
C PHE A 177 -7.67 19.59 -10.33
N ASP A 178 -6.99 20.55 -9.72
CA ASP A 178 -7.47 21.92 -9.49
C ASP A 178 -6.75 22.83 -10.49
N PHE A 179 -7.43 23.17 -11.59
CA PHE A 179 -6.84 23.99 -12.65
C PHE A 179 -6.73 25.46 -12.27
N ASP A 180 -7.57 25.96 -11.35
CA ASP A 180 -7.52 27.36 -10.90
C ASP A 180 -6.27 27.59 -10.04
N GLN A 181 -5.89 26.59 -9.24
CA GLN A 181 -4.66 26.63 -8.44
C GLN A 181 -3.44 25.99 -9.12
N GLY A 182 -3.61 25.38 -10.30
CA GLY A 182 -2.54 24.66 -10.99
C GLY A 182 -1.99 23.49 -10.16
N ALA A 183 -2.87 22.79 -9.44
CA ALA A 183 -2.53 21.73 -8.50
C ALA A 183 -3.16 20.39 -8.89
N ALA A 184 -2.56 19.30 -8.41
CA ALA A 184 -3.06 17.94 -8.56
C ALA A 184 -3.12 17.25 -7.20
N TYR A 185 -4.17 16.46 -7.01
CA TYR A 185 -4.34 15.58 -5.86
C TYR A 185 -3.81 14.20 -6.21
N ILE A 186 -2.71 13.82 -5.56
CA ILE A 186 -2.11 12.50 -5.68
C ILE A 186 -2.49 11.71 -4.43
N ALA A 187 -3.24 10.63 -4.61
CA ALA A 187 -3.74 9.80 -3.52
C ALA A 187 -3.91 8.35 -3.97
N HIS A 188 -4.38 7.51 -3.07
CA HIS A 188 -4.92 6.18 -3.34
C HIS A 188 -5.95 5.84 -2.25
N ASP A 189 -6.84 4.87 -2.49
CA ASP A 189 -8.01 4.47 -1.69
C ASP A 189 -7.87 4.37 -0.15
N SER A 190 -6.66 4.41 0.41
CA SER A 190 -6.35 4.61 1.85
C SER A 190 -4.88 4.36 2.19
N MET A 191 -3.98 4.39 1.20
CA MET A 191 -2.58 4.04 1.39
C MET A 191 -1.65 5.23 1.23
N GLY A 192 -0.60 5.25 2.06
CA GLY A 192 0.52 6.17 1.94
C GLY A 192 1.67 5.69 2.81
N ASN A 193 2.90 6.06 2.48
CA ASN A 193 4.05 5.76 3.32
C ASN A 193 4.09 6.76 4.50
N PRO A 194 3.90 6.31 5.75
CA PRO A 194 3.96 7.16 6.94
C PRO A 194 5.26 7.96 7.08
N ASN A 195 6.38 7.42 6.58
CA ASN A 195 7.69 8.09 6.64
C ASN A 195 7.73 9.40 5.81
N LEU A 196 6.79 9.56 4.87
CA LEU A 196 6.65 10.74 4.02
C LEU A 196 5.52 11.68 4.48
N ALA A 197 4.84 11.35 5.58
CA ALA A 197 3.73 12.16 6.09
C ALA A 197 4.21 13.51 6.63
N ALA A 198 3.33 14.51 6.56
CA ALA A 198 3.51 15.75 7.31
C ALA A 198 3.43 15.49 8.84
N ALA A 199 3.81 16.49 9.63
CA ALA A 199 3.74 16.39 11.09
C ALA A 199 2.30 16.05 11.58
N ASP A 200 2.24 15.27 12.66
CA ASP A 200 1.01 14.81 13.34
C ASP A 200 -0.01 14.06 12.45
N PRO A 201 0.38 12.94 11.80
CA PRO A 201 -0.54 12.16 10.96
C PRO A 201 -1.72 11.63 11.77
N VAL A 202 -2.89 11.60 11.13
CA VAL A 202 -4.14 11.10 11.72
C VAL A 202 -4.45 9.72 11.13
N LEU A 203 -4.75 8.76 11.99
CA LEU A 203 -5.18 7.43 11.59
C LEU A 203 -6.71 7.37 11.61
N TRP A 204 -7.31 7.09 10.47
CA TRP A 204 -8.74 6.89 10.29
C TRP A 204 -9.04 5.43 9.99
N ALA A 205 -10.12 4.89 10.55
CA ALA A 205 -10.71 3.61 10.17
C ALA A 205 -12.18 3.89 9.89
N LYS A 206 -12.55 3.82 8.62
CA LYS A 206 -13.95 3.87 8.19
C LYS A 206 -14.32 2.49 7.66
N SER A 207 -15.53 2.05 7.94
CA SER A 207 -16.09 0.92 7.20
C SER A 207 -16.28 1.36 5.73
N CYS A 208 -16.07 0.46 4.76
CA CYS A 208 -16.32 0.77 3.35
C CYS A 208 -17.73 1.33 3.13
N ALA A 209 -18.73 0.84 3.88
CA ALA A 209 -20.11 1.32 3.82
C ALA A 209 -20.27 2.80 4.24
N ALA A 210 -19.54 3.23 5.28
CA ALA A 210 -19.59 4.62 5.74
C ALA A 210 -18.95 5.59 4.74
N PHE A 211 -17.91 5.17 4.01
CA PHE A 211 -17.24 6.00 3.00
C PHE A 211 -18.13 6.25 1.77
N THR A 212 -18.84 5.22 1.30
CA THR A 212 -19.81 5.35 0.21
C THR A 212 -21.00 6.24 0.57
N GLU A 213 -21.55 6.14 1.79
CA GLU A 213 -22.65 7.02 2.22
C GLU A 213 -22.22 8.48 2.32
N GLU A 214 -20.97 8.74 2.70
CA GLU A 214 -20.45 10.10 2.87
C GLU A 214 -20.09 10.76 1.52
N LEU A 215 -19.57 9.98 0.55
CA LEU A 215 -19.43 10.42 -0.84
C LEU A 215 -20.79 10.70 -1.47
N GLU A 216 -21.78 9.83 -1.28
CA GLU A 216 -23.15 10.07 -1.75
C GLU A 216 -23.76 11.33 -1.12
N ARG A 217 -23.54 11.56 0.19
CA ARG A 217 -23.97 12.79 0.86
C ARG A 217 -23.24 14.04 0.35
N ALA A 218 -21.94 13.93 0.05
CA ALA A 218 -21.14 15.04 -0.49
C ALA A 218 -21.56 15.39 -1.92
N ASP A 219 -21.88 14.40 -2.75
CA ASP A 219 -22.40 14.60 -4.12
C ASP A 219 -23.83 15.15 -4.10
N VAL A 220 -24.70 14.70 -3.19
CA VAL A 220 -26.04 15.27 -3.01
C VAL A 220 -25.96 16.73 -2.52
N ALA A 221 -25.01 17.07 -1.65
CA ALA A 221 -24.80 18.44 -1.16
C ALA A 221 -24.19 19.38 -2.23
N ARG A 222 -23.48 18.85 -3.23
CA ARG A 222 -23.02 19.61 -4.42
C ARG A 222 -24.12 19.75 -5.47
N CYS A 223 -24.89 18.69 -5.72
CA CYS A 223 -25.98 18.68 -6.72
C CYS A 223 -27.24 19.45 -6.25
N GLY A 224 -27.39 19.69 -4.95
CA GLY A 224 -28.50 20.45 -4.37
C GLY A 224 -28.37 21.98 -4.42
N ARG A 225 -27.27 22.55 -4.95
CA ARG A 225 -27.04 24.00 -4.95
C ARG A 225 -27.46 24.77 -6.21
N ASP A 226 -27.96 24.10 -7.25
CA ASP A 226 -28.45 24.76 -8.49
C ASP A 226 -29.80 24.19 -8.96
N LYS A 227 -30.85 24.29 -8.12
CA LYS A 227 -32.23 24.00 -8.55
C LYS A 227 -33.23 25.13 -8.36
N ASN A 228 -32.76 26.35 -8.09
CA ASN A 228 -33.57 27.58 -8.17
C ASN A 228 -32.82 28.64 -8.98
N ALA A 229 -32.76 28.42 -10.29
CA ALA A 229 -32.63 29.47 -11.30
C ALA A 229 -33.96 29.52 -12.08
#